data_AF-A0A2V0PCJ6-F1
#
_entry.id   AF-A0A2V0PCJ6-F1
#
_cell.length_a   1.000
_cell.length_b   1.000
_cell.length_c   1.000
_cell.angle_alpha   90.00
_cell.angle_beta   90.00
_cell.angle_gamma   90.00
#
_symmetry.space_group_name_H-M   'P 1'
#
loop_
_entity.id
_entity.type
_entity.pdbx_description
1 polymer ?
#
loop_
_entity_poly.entity_id
_entity_poly.type
_entity_poly.pdbx_seq_one_letter_code
_entity_poly.pdbx_strand_id
1 'polypeptide(L)'
;MKMSRAPLAVQQRGSGLGPGARGVLVAPRGLARAAGPAAAAAAPRSRAPAVAVRAMLAPSTTNPAFTGFGHLDDAIVESRYSSNAPMTLGGTVNKTACLLALTVAAMAATWAQLLTGGPAALPAVMGATKIAGVVAMVAAIASMFKPLWSNVTGPVYALSKGIALGGVAAFAEMMAPGVAFNALLLTMSTAGSLLFALKSNMIQVTDSFSDTVRAVTGGFFISMLVVFALAAFGVKLPGLFSAGPIAMVVSLVSAGLAAANLLLDFDFARQAAYSKSVPRKLEWYFAQSTLFTLVWMFTSILSLLMQLAGIGGSSD
;
A
#
# COMPACT_ATOMS: atom_id res chain seq x y z
N MET A 1 9.24 -54.97 36.75
CA MET A 1 9.90 -54.74 38.05
C MET A 1 9.24 -53.54 38.74
N LYS A 2 9.17 -53.55 40.08
CA LYS A 2 8.66 -52.52 41.03
C LYS A 2 8.56 -51.07 40.48
N MET A 3 7.40 -50.38 40.56
CA MET A 3 6.89 -49.58 41.71
C MET A 3 7.74 -48.33 42.02
N SER A 4 7.24 -47.19 42.54
CA SER A 4 5.89 -46.61 42.75
C SER A 4 6.06 -45.23 43.46
N ARG A 5 5.11 -44.28 43.29
CA ARG A 5 4.84 -43.07 44.14
C ARG A 5 5.93 -41.95 44.19
N ALA A 6 5.64 -40.69 43.83
CA ALA A 6 4.84 -39.65 44.54
C ALA A 6 5.66 -38.90 45.65
N PRO A 7 5.21 -37.76 46.26
CA PRO A 7 6.06 -36.54 46.36
C PRO A 7 6.21 -35.95 47.80
N LEU A 8 6.60 -34.65 47.88
CA LEU A 8 6.45 -33.68 49.00
C LEU A 8 7.59 -33.49 50.05
N ALA A 9 7.46 -32.36 50.77
CA ALA A 9 8.31 -31.73 51.80
C ALA A 9 9.58 -31.00 51.26
N VAL A 10 9.81 -29.69 51.44
CA VAL A 10 9.64 -28.74 52.57
C VAL A 10 10.62 -28.97 53.73
N GLN A 11 11.60 -28.07 53.87
CA GLN A 11 12.23 -27.70 55.16
C GLN A 11 12.85 -26.29 55.05
N GLN A 12 12.63 -25.43 56.06
CA GLN A 12 13.22 -24.10 56.19
C GLN A 12 14.45 -24.06 57.13
N ARG A 13 15.27 -23.02 56.99
CA ARG A 13 15.99 -22.20 58.01
C ARG A 13 16.41 -20.89 57.30
N GLY A 14 16.36 -19.65 57.83
CA GLY A 14 16.40 -19.14 59.22
C GLY A 14 17.85 -18.98 59.70
N SER A 15 18.41 -17.86 60.22
CA SER A 15 17.99 -16.47 60.52
C SER A 15 19.26 -15.55 60.48
N GLY A 16 19.35 -14.23 60.78
CA GLY A 16 18.43 -13.17 61.25
C GLY A 16 18.49 -11.91 60.32
N LEU A 17 18.28 -10.63 60.71
CA LEU A 17 18.17 -9.89 61.99
C LEU A 17 19.50 -9.73 62.78
N GLY A 18 20.03 -8.55 63.13
CA GLY A 18 19.65 -7.11 63.02
C GLY A 18 20.83 -6.26 63.59
N PRO A 19 20.66 -5.15 64.36
CA PRO A 19 19.70 -4.04 64.26
C PRO A 19 20.34 -2.62 64.52
N GLY A 20 19.59 -1.53 64.26
CA GLY A 20 19.47 -0.39 65.21
C GLY A 20 20.18 0.96 64.98
N ALA A 21 19.59 1.99 65.62
CA ALA A 21 20.06 3.37 65.88
C ALA A 21 20.21 4.34 64.67
N ARG A 22 19.28 5.29 64.45
CA ARG A 22 19.00 6.57 65.16
C ARG A 22 19.92 7.73 64.76
N GLY A 23 19.34 8.74 64.11
CA GLY A 23 20.01 10.00 63.74
C GLY A 23 19.01 11.08 63.32
N VAL A 24 18.30 11.66 64.30
CA VAL A 24 17.46 12.85 64.08
C VAL A 24 18.35 14.09 64.08
N LEU A 25 18.19 14.99 63.10
CA LEU A 25 18.70 16.35 63.20
C LEU A 25 17.61 17.36 62.78
N VAL A 26 17.41 18.40 63.60
CA VAL A 26 16.31 19.35 63.51
C VAL A 26 16.85 20.78 63.64
N ALA A 27 16.59 21.59 62.61
CA ALA A 27 16.56 23.07 62.62
C ALA A 27 17.91 23.78 62.96
N PRO A 28 18.05 25.14 62.95
CA PRO A 28 17.05 26.18 63.27
C PRO A 28 16.59 27.09 62.10
N ARG A 29 15.50 27.83 62.35
CA ARG A 29 14.98 28.97 61.57
C ARG A 29 15.45 30.30 62.16
N GLY A 30 15.56 31.33 61.31
CA GLY A 30 15.48 32.76 61.70
C GLY A 30 16.53 33.64 61.01
N LEU A 31 16.28 34.91 60.67
CA LEU A 31 15.05 35.72 60.82
C LEU A 31 15.19 37.03 59.98
N ALA A 32 14.06 37.61 59.52
CA ALA A 32 13.90 38.99 58.99
C ALA A 32 14.69 39.34 57.69
N ARG A 33 14.31 40.27 56.79
CA ARG A 33 13.14 41.17 56.52
C ARG A 33 13.23 41.52 54.99
N ALA A 34 12.29 42.12 54.25
CA ALA A 34 10.99 42.77 54.49
C ALA A 34 10.05 42.62 53.25
N ALA A 35 9.30 43.67 52.89
CA ALA A 35 8.48 43.86 51.67
C ALA A 35 9.32 44.39 50.49
N GLY A 36 9.00 44.29 49.18
CA GLY A 36 7.71 44.25 48.45
C GLY A 36 7.59 45.51 47.55
N PRO A 37 6.64 45.66 46.60
CA PRO A 37 5.74 44.71 45.93
C PRO A 37 5.93 44.67 44.38
N ALA A 38 5.13 43.86 43.65
CA ALA A 38 4.36 44.25 42.45
C ALA A 38 4.10 43.11 41.43
N ALA A 39 2.92 43.19 40.79
CA ALA A 39 2.54 42.64 39.49
C ALA A 39 2.64 41.12 39.25
N ALA A 40 1.48 40.46 39.34
CA ALA A 40 1.22 39.24 38.59
C ALA A 40 1.34 39.48 37.08
N ALA A 41 2.00 38.57 36.37
CA ALA A 41 2.00 38.51 34.91
C ALA A 41 1.98 37.05 34.43
N ALA A 42 0.80 36.42 34.51
CA ALA A 42 0.54 35.22 33.72
C ALA A 42 0.65 35.61 32.24
N ALA A 43 1.67 35.10 31.55
CA ALA A 43 1.92 35.47 30.16
C ALA A 43 0.72 35.10 29.28
N PRO A 44 0.06 36.06 28.61
CA PRO A 44 -1.04 35.74 27.72
C PRO A 44 -0.52 34.97 26.51
N ARG A 45 -1.18 33.86 26.18
CA ARG A 45 -1.00 33.17 24.88
C ARG A 45 -1.34 34.18 23.79
N SER A 46 -0.33 34.73 23.12
CA SER A 46 -0.48 35.79 22.13
C SER A 46 -1.19 35.27 20.88
N ARG A 47 -2.51 35.46 20.85
CA ARG A 47 -3.43 35.12 19.76
C ARG A 47 -3.24 36.10 18.59
N ALA A 48 -2.08 36.04 17.91
CA ALA A 48 -1.75 36.89 16.77
C ALA A 48 -1.22 36.18 15.50
N PRO A 49 -1.76 35.02 15.04
CA PRO A 49 -1.26 34.36 13.83
C PRO A 49 -1.95 34.79 12.51
N ALA A 50 -3.17 35.34 12.55
CA ALA A 50 -3.99 35.52 11.34
C ALA A 50 -4.04 36.96 10.78
N VAL A 51 -3.95 37.98 11.65
CA VAL A 51 -4.19 39.38 11.25
C VAL A 51 -2.98 40.02 10.56
N ALA A 52 -1.77 39.73 11.03
CA ALA A 52 -0.55 40.31 10.46
C ALA A 52 -0.29 39.88 9.00
N VAL A 53 -0.60 38.63 8.65
CA VAL A 53 -0.48 38.12 7.27
C VAL A 53 -1.53 38.76 6.36
N ARG A 54 -2.76 38.96 6.85
CA ARG A 54 -3.84 39.64 6.12
C ARG A 54 -3.53 41.11 5.82
N ALA A 55 -2.71 41.77 6.63
CA ALA A 55 -2.24 43.14 6.38
C ALA A 55 -1.11 43.21 5.34
N MET A 56 -0.28 42.17 5.22
CA MET A 56 0.86 42.13 4.28
C MET A 56 0.48 41.68 2.87
N LEU A 57 -0.72 41.11 2.70
CA LEU A 57 -1.30 40.65 1.43
C LEU A 57 -2.48 41.50 0.96
N ALA A 58 -2.48 42.81 1.27
CA ALA A 58 -3.38 43.74 0.59
C ALA A 58 -3.08 43.71 -0.92
N PRO A 59 -4.04 43.35 -1.80
CA PRO A 59 -3.77 43.15 -3.21
C PRO A 59 -3.57 44.51 -3.91
N SER A 60 -2.31 44.93 -4.04
CA SER A 60 -1.90 46.12 -4.80
C SER A 60 -1.94 45.92 -6.33
N THR A 61 -2.64 44.88 -6.80
CA THR A 61 -2.75 44.49 -8.20
C THR A 61 -4.19 44.53 -8.67
N THR A 62 -4.47 45.38 -9.65
CA THR A 62 -5.79 45.49 -10.32
C THR A 62 -6.02 44.38 -11.35
N ASN A 63 -5.12 43.40 -11.45
CA ASN A 63 -5.22 42.32 -12.44
C ASN A 63 -6.33 41.32 -12.03
N PRO A 64 -7.38 41.12 -12.84
CA PRO A 64 -8.53 40.27 -12.51
C PRO A 64 -8.17 38.79 -12.30
N ALA A 65 -7.02 38.33 -12.82
CA ALA A 65 -6.50 36.98 -12.56
C ALA A 65 -6.16 36.74 -11.07
N PHE A 66 -5.88 37.80 -10.31
CA PHE A 66 -5.47 37.72 -8.90
C PHE A 66 -6.55 38.15 -7.90
N THR A 67 -7.69 38.68 -8.38
CA THR A 67 -8.70 39.32 -7.51
C THR A 67 -10.14 38.83 -7.71
N GLY A 68 -10.46 38.15 -8.82
CA GLY A 68 -11.85 37.78 -9.13
C GLY A 68 -12.12 36.32 -9.51
N PHE A 69 -11.17 35.61 -10.13
CA PHE A 69 -11.39 34.26 -10.69
C PHE A 69 -10.67 33.12 -9.95
N GLY A 70 -9.82 33.45 -8.99
CA GLY A 70 -8.95 32.48 -8.33
C GLY A 70 -9.30 32.25 -6.88
N HIS A 71 -9.54 30.99 -6.52
CA HIS A 71 -9.29 30.42 -5.20
C HIS A 71 -7.79 30.48 -4.84
N LEU A 72 -7.13 31.63 -5.01
CA LEU A 72 -5.69 31.78 -4.82
C LEU A 72 -5.32 31.76 -3.34
N ASP A 73 -6.10 32.45 -2.50
CA ASP A 73 -5.94 32.35 -1.05
C ASP A 73 -6.17 30.92 -0.57
N ASP A 74 -7.24 30.25 -1.04
CA ASP A 74 -7.51 28.85 -0.71
C ASP A 74 -6.44 27.90 -1.25
N ALA A 75 -5.90 28.12 -2.46
CA ALA A 75 -4.82 27.31 -3.04
C ALA A 75 -3.45 27.58 -2.36
N ILE A 76 -3.21 28.80 -1.89
CA ILE A 76 -2.03 29.14 -1.07
C ILE A 76 -2.17 28.49 0.31
N VAL A 77 -3.35 28.50 0.93
CA VAL A 77 -3.61 27.80 2.19
C VAL A 77 -3.51 26.28 2.01
N GLU A 78 -4.18 25.71 1.01
CA GLU A 78 -4.11 24.30 0.61
C GLU A 78 -2.66 23.88 0.34
N SER A 79 -1.86 24.67 -0.38
CA SER A 79 -0.45 24.34 -0.66
C SER A 79 0.44 24.40 0.59
N ARG A 80 0.21 25.36 1.51
CA ARG A 80 0.91 25.40 2.80
C ARG A 80 0.55 24.21 3.69
N TYR A 81 -0.72 23.82 3.74
CA TYR A 81 -1.15 22.56 4.39
C TYR A 81 -0.56 21.33 3.69
N SER A 82 -0.56 21.28 2.35
CA SER A 82 -0.12 20.10 1.56
C SER A 82 1.35 19.70 1.76
N SER A 83 2.19 20.60 2.27
CA SER A 83 3.60 20.30 2.57
C SER A 83 3.79 19.36 3.76
N ASN A 84 2.95 19.46 4.80
CA ASN A 84 3.08 18.75 6.09
C ASN A 84 1.76 18.13 6.60
N ALA A 85 0.67 18.21 5.84
CA ALA A 85 -0.60 17.58 6.22
C ALA A 85 -0.41 16.05 6.38
N PRO A 86 -1.05 15.44 7.39
CA PRO A 86 -1.09 13.99 7.51
C PRO A 86 -1.88 13.38 6.36
N MET A 87 -1.56 12.14 6.00
CA MET A 87 -2.31 11.38 5.01
C MET A 87 -3.73 11.08 5.50
N THR A 88 -4.64 10.95 4.55
CA THR A 88 -6.06 10.69 4.78
C THR A 88 -6.48 9.43 4.03
N LEU A 89 -7.33 8.61 4.66
CA LEU A 89 -7.83 7.39 4.02
C LEU A 89 -8.61 7.71 2.72
N GLY A 90 -9.41 8.78 2.73
CA GLY A 90 -10.13 9.26 1.54
C GLY A 90 -9.19 9.77 0.44
N GLY A 91 -8.10 10.47 0.80
CA GLY A 91 -7.09 10.95 -0.14
C GLY A 91 -6.31 9.83 -0.82
N THR A 92 -6.02 8.74 -0.10
CA THR A 92 -5.48 7.49 -0.66
C THR A 92 -6.49 6.81 -1.59
N VAL A 93 -7.72 6.55 -1.12
CA VAL A 93 -8.76 5.86 -1.91
C VAL A 93 -9.05 6.58 -3.23
N ASN A 94 -9.14 7.91 -3.22
CA ASN A 94 -9.38 8.69 -4.45
C ASN A 94 -8.20 8.59 -5.44
N LYS A 95 -6.96 8.53 -4.94
CA LYS A 95 -5.76 8.30 -5.78
C LYS A 95 -5.74 6.88 -6.34
N THR A 96 -6.08 5.87 -5.53
CA THR A 96 -6.18 4.48 -6.01
C THR A 96 -7.23 4.38 -7.11
N ALA A 97 -8.40 4.99 -6.94
CA ALA A 97 -9.45 5.03 -7.95
C ALA A 97 -8.98 5.74 -9.24
N CYS A 98 -8.27 6.87 -9.13
CA CYS A 98 -7.69 7.58 -10.26
C CYS A 98 -6.65 6.74 -11.02
N LEU A 99 -5.70 6.12 -10.32
CA LEU A 99 -4.68 5.24 -10.92
C LEU A 99 -5.31 3.98 -11.56
N LEU A 100 -6.34 3.40 -10.93
CA LEU A 100 -7.10 2.28 -11.48
C LEU A 100 -7.83 2.70 -12.76
N ALA A 101 -8.51 3.85 -12.76
CA ALA A 101 -9.18 4.39 -13.95
C ALA A 101 -8.20 4.64 -15.11
N LEU A 102 -7.02 5.20 -14.84
CA LEU A 102 -5.95 5.35 -15.85
C LEU A 102 -5.49 4.00 -16.41
N THR A 103 -5.34 2.99 -15.54
CA THR A 103 -4.93 1.63 -15.92
C THR A 103 -5.98 0.96 -16.82
N VAL A 104 -7.26 1.05 -16.45
CA VAL A 104 -8.38 0.48 -17.22
C VAL A 104 -8.58 1.22 -18.55
N ALA A 105 -8.46 2.55 -18.57
CA ALA A 105 -8.54 3.33 -19.81
C ALA A 105 -7.41 2.97 -20.80
N ALA A 106 -6.17 2.83 -20.31
CA ALA A 106 -5.03 2.42 -21.11
C ALA A 106 -5.13 0.95 -21.60
N MET A 107 -5.66 0.05 -20.77
CA MET A 107 -6.00 -1.32 -21.14
C MET A 107 -7.04 -1.35 -22.26
N ALA A 108 -8.16 -0.64 -22.08
CA ALA A 108 -9.25 -0.59 -23.06
C ALA A 108 -8.81 0.03 -24.40
N ALA A 109 -8.00 1.10 -24.36
CA ALA A 109 -7.44 1.71 -25.57
C ALA A 109 -6.54 0.73 -26.36
N THR A 110 -5.70 -0.02 -25.66
CA THR A 110 -4.79 -1.01 -26.29
C THR A 110 -5.57 -2.19 -26.87
N TRP A 111 -6.62 -2.64 -26.18
CA TRP A 111 -7.53 -3.69 -26.67
C TRP A 111 -8.30 -3.21 -27.91
N ALA A 112 -8.85 -1.99 -27.89
CA ALA A 112 -9.56 -1.41 -29.03
C ALA A 112 -8.68 -1.26 -30.28
N GLN A 113 -7.38 -0.95 -30.10
CA GLN A 113 -6.41 -0.95 -31.20
C GLN A 113 -6.20 -2.34 -31.83
N LEU A 114 -6.24 -3.42 -31.03
CA LEU A 114 -6.14 -4.79 -31.55
C LEU A 114 -7.38 -5.16 -32.39
N LEU A 115 -8.58 -4.82 -31.91
CA LEU A 115 -9.84 -5.11 -32.59
C LEU A 115 -10.01 -4.32 -33.90
N THR A 116 -9.54 -3.06 -33.94
CA THR A 116 -9.69 -2.18 -35.11
C THR A 116 -8.57 -2.33 -36.14
N GLY A 117 -7.34 -2.61 -35.70
CA GLY A 117 -6.18 -2.77 -36.58
C GLY A 117 -5.98 -4.17 -37.17
N GLY A 118 -6.76 -5.15 -36.72
CA GLY A 118 -6.72 -6.54 -37.21
C GLY A 118 -5.35 -7.23 -37.03
N PRO A 119 -5.09 -8.32 -37.78
CA PRO A 119 -3.84 -9.07 -37.66
C PRO A 119 -2.57 -8.24 -37.93
N ALA A 120 -2.67 -7.18 -38.74
CA ALA A 120 -1.55 -6.30 -39.07
C ALA A 120 -1.09 -5.42 -37.89
N ALA A 121 -1.98 -5.11 -36.94
CA ALA A 121 -1.61 -4.37 -35.72
C ALA A 121 -0.94 -5.25 -34.66
N LEU A 122 -1.04 -6.58 -34.76
CA LEU A 122 -0.54 -7.52 -33.75
C LEU A 122 0.97 -7.34 -33.44
N PRO A 123 1.89 -7.19 -34.42
CA PRO A 123 3.31 -6.97 -34.11
C PRO A 123 3.56 -5.64 -33.40
N ALA A 124 2.85 -4.57 -33.80
CA ALA A 124 2.98 -3.25 -33.22
C ALA A 124 2.49 -3.21 -31.77
N VAL A 125 1.32 -3.80 -31.49
CA VAL A 125 0.77 -3.85 -30.12
C VAL A 125 1.58 -4.80 -29.23
N MET A 126 2.08 -5.93 -29.76
CA MET A 126 2.99 -6.81 -29.00
C MET A 126 4.33 -6.13 -28.69
N GLY A 127 4.83 -5.28 -29.59
CA GLY A 127 5.99 -4.41 -29.34
C GLY A 127 5.70 -3.39 -28.23
N ALA A 128 4.60 -2.64 -28.36
CA ALA A 128 4.16 -1.65 -27.37
C ALA A 128 3.93 -2.28 -25.99
N THR A 129 3.31 -3.46 -25.93
CA THR A 129 3.06 -4.26 -24.71
C THR A 129 4.36 -4.59 -23.98
N LYS A 130 5.40 -5.05 -24.71
CA LYS A 130 6.72 -5.35 -24.14
C LYS A 130 7.40 -4.09 -23.60
N ILE A 131 7.43 -3.01 -24.39
CA ILE A 131 8.05 -1.74 -24.00
C ILE A 131 7.34 -1.16 -22.78
N ALA A 132 6.01 -1.12 -22.79
CA ALA A 132 5.20 -0.62 -21.68
C ALA A 132 5.35 -1.50 -20.42
N GLY A 133 5.51 -2.82 -20.58
CA GLY A 133 5.84 -3.73 -19.49
C GLY A 133 7.20 -3.41 -18.83
N VAL A 134 8.22 -3.09 -19.63
CA VAL A 134 9.54 -2.64 -19.13
C VAL A 134 9.45 -1.27 -18.45
N VAL A 135 8.75 -0.30 -19.05
CA VAL A 135 8.52 1.03 -18.44
C VAL A 135 7.80 0.91 -17.11
N ALA A 136 6.77 0.05 -17.02
CA ALA A 136 6.07 -0.22 -15.76
C ALA A 136 7.01 -0.86 -14.71
N MET A 137 7.85 -1.81 -15.10
CA MET A 137 8.84 -2.42 -14.20
C MET A 137 9.82 -1.38 -13.66
N VAL A 138 10.38 -0.52 -14.53
CA VAL A 138 11.29 0.56 -14.13
C VAL A 138 10.59 1.57 -13.21
N ALA A 139 9.34 1.95 -13.51
CA ALA A 139 8.56 2.84 -12.65
C ALA A 139 8.28 2.24 -11.27
N ALA A 140 7.99 0.93 -11.19
CA ALA A 140 7.81 0.23 -9.92
C ALA A 140 9.11 0.21 -9.10
N ILE A 141 10.23 -0.20 -9.70
CA ILE A 141 11.55 -0.24 -9.04
C ILE A 141 11.96 1.17 -8.56
N ALA A 142 11.78 2.20 -9.39
CA ALA A 142 12.08 3.58 -9.00
C ALA A 142 11.26 4.05 -7.78
N SER A 143 10.01 3.56 -7.65
CA SER A 143 9.13 3.88 -6.52
C SER A 143 9.54 3.19 -5.23
N MET A 144 10.13 1.98 -5.32
CA MET A 144 10.70 1.27 -4.16
C MET A 144 11.88 2.03 -3.55
N PHE A 145 12.78 2.57 -4.39
CA PHE A 145 13.91 3.37 -3.92
C PHE A 145 13.54 4.80 -3.50
N LYS A 146 12.49 5.39 -4.09
CA LYS A 146 12.02 6.75 -3.78
C LYS A 146 10.49 6.82 -3.65
N PRO A 147 9.90 6.39 -2.52
CA PRO A 147 8.45 6.44 -2.27
C PRO A 147 7.81 7.83 -2.45
N LEU A 148 8.58 8.90 -2.23
CA LEU A 148 8.14 10.28 -2.43
C LEU A 148 7.92 10.67 -3.90
N TRP A 149 8.36 9.84 -4.86
CA TRP A 149 8.21 10.09 -6.30
C TRP A 149 6.93 9.45 -6.89
N SER A 150 6.14 8.72 -6.08
CA SER A 150 4.88 8.07 -6.49
C SER A 150 3.83 9.00 -7.10
N ASN A 151 3.89 10.31 -6.85
CA ASN A 151 3.06 11.30 -7.55
C ASN A 151 3.26 11.29 -9.08
N VAL A 152 4.45 10.91 -9.54
CA VAL A 152 4.83 10.85 -10.97
C VAL A 152 4.98 9.40 -11.43
N THR A 153 5.66 8.56 -10.65
CA THR A 153 5.86 7.15 -11.02
C THR A 153 4.57 6.33 -10.94
N GLY A 154 3.61 6.70 -10.09
CA GLY A 154 2.29 6.07 -10.00
C GLY A 154 1.47 6.20 -11.29
N PRO A 155 1.20 7.42 -11.81
CA PRO A 155 0.52 7.60 -13.09
C PRO A 155 1.26 6.99 -14.29
N VAL A 156 2.59 7.11 -14.34
CA VAL A 156 3.42 6.48 -15.39
C VAL A 156 3.31 4.96 -15.33
N TYR A 157 3.34 4.36 -14.14
CA TYR A 157 3.08 2.93 -13.95
C TYR A 157 1.66 2.56 -14.40
N ALA A 158 0.63 3.29 -13.97
CA ALA A 158 -0.76 2.99 -14.30
C ALA A 158 -1.00 2.93 -15.81
N LEU A 159 -0.51 3.94 -16.56
CA LEU A 159 -0.64 3.99 -18.01
C LEU A 159 0.16 2.87 -18.70
N SER A 160 1.45 2.72 -18.36
CA SER A 160 2.31 1.72 -19.00
C SER A 160 1.90 0.28 -18.66
N LYS A 161 1.51 0.01 -17.41
CA LYS A 161 0.98 -1.28 -17.00
C LYS A 161 -0.38 -1.54 -17.62
N GLY A 162 -1.24 -0.53 -17.75
CA GLY A 162 -2.52 -0.63 -18.46
C GLY A 162 -2.34 -1.06 -19.91
N ILE A 163 -1.40 -0.43 -20.65
CA ILE A 163 -1.05 -0.84 -22.03
C ILE A 163 -0.56 -2.29 -22.05
N ALA A 164 0.38 -2.64 -21.16
CA ALA A 164 0.92 -4.00 -21.11
C ALA A 164 -0.16 -5.06 -20.80
N LEU A 165 -1.07 -4.77 -19.87
CA LEU A 165 -2.18 -5.66 -19.54
C LEU A 165 -3.24 -5.71 -20.64
N GLY A 166 -3.48 -4.62 -21.38
CA GLY A 166 -4.40 -4.61 -22.52
C GLY A 166 -3.96 -5.55 -23.63
N GLY A 167 -2.66 -5.57 -23.97
CA GLY A 167 -2.13 -6.56 -24.92
C GLY A 167 -2.22 -8.00 -24.42
N VAL A 168 -1.89 -8.25 -23.15
CA VAL A 168 -2.00 -9.60 -22.55
C VAL A 168 -3.47 -10.07 -22.47
N ALA A 169 -4.38 -9.19 -22.08
CA ALA A 169 -5.81 -9.48 -21.98
C ALA A 169 -6.44 -9.75 -23.35
N ALA A 170 -6.12 -8.93 -24.36
CA ALA A 170 -6.61 -9.15 -25.72
C ALA A 170 -6.03 -10.43 -26.34
N PHE A 171 -4.77 -10.77 -26.06
CA PHE A 171 -4.18 -12.07 -26.46
C PHE A 171 -4.85 -13.26 -25.76
N ALA A 172 -5.16 -13.14 -24.47
CA ALA A 172 -5.92 -14.15 -23.73
C ALA A 172 -7.33 -14.33 -24.32
N GLU A 173 -8.00 -13.24 -24.68
CA GLU A 173 -9.33 -13.26 -25.31
C GLU A 173 -9.33 -13.94 -26.68
N MET A 174 -8.26 -13.78 -27.48
CA MET A 174 -8.08 -14.49 -28.75
C MET A 174 -7.96 -16.01 -28.57
N MET A 175 -7.51 -16.48 -27.41
CA MET A 175 -7.39 -17.92 -27.10
C MET A 175 -8.63 -18.48 -26.39
N ALA A 176 -9.23 -17.69 -25.49
CA ALA A 176 -10.43 -18.04 -24.74
C ALA A 176 -11.38 -16.84 -24.68
N PRO A 177 -12.39 -16.76 -25.57
CA PRO A 177 -13.35 -15.66 -25.58
C PRO A 177 -14.08 -15.48 -24.23
N GLY A 178 -14.22 -14.24 -23.78
CA GLY A 178 -14.81 -13.86 -22.49
C GLY A 178 -13.86 -13.98 -21.28
N VAL A 179 -12.67 -14.58 -21.42
CA VAL A 179 -11.80 -14.89 -20.28
C VAL A 179 -11.33 -13.64 -19.54
N ALA A 180 -10.98 -12.57 -20.26
CA ALA A 180 -10.40 -11.39 -19.65
C ALA A 180 -11.45 -10.47 -19.01
N PHE A 181 -12.67 -10.44 -19.55
CA PHE A 181 -13.80 -9.77 -18.90
C PHE A 181 -14.21 -10.51 -17.61
N ASN A 182 -14.28 -11.84 -17.63
CA ASN A 182 -14.54 -12.65 -16.44
C ASN A 182 -13.45 -12.47 -15.37
N ALA A 183 -12.17 -12.44 -15.76
CA ALA A 183 -11.06 -12.14 -14.85
C ALA A 183 -11.18 -10.75 -14.20
N LEU A 184 -11.57 -9.73 -14.97
CA LEU A 184 -11.79 -8.38 -14.46
C LEU A 184 -12.96 -8.33 -13.46
N LEU A 185 -14.10 -8.97 -13.78
CA LEU A 185 -15.25 -9.04 -12.88
C LEU A 185 -14.91 -9.75 -11.56
N LEU A 186 -14.22 -10.89 -11.61
CA LEU A 186 -13.74 -11.60 -10.41
C LEU A 186 -12.78 -10.73 -9.60
N THR A 187 -11.82 -10.06 -10.25
CA THR A 187 -10.87 -9.17 -9.58
C THR A 187 -11.58 -8.04 -8.83
N MET A 188 -12.50 -7.34 -9.51
CA MET A 188 -13.23 -6.21 -8.92
C MET A 188 -14.21 -6.65 -7.84
N SER A 189 -14.85 -7.81 -8.00
CA SER A 189 -15.78 -8.38 -7.00
C SER A 189 -15.04 -8.82 -5.74
N THR A 190 -13.91 -9.54 -5.89
CA THR A 190 -13.06 -9.96 -4.76
C THR A 190 -12.47 -8.74 -4.04
N ALA A 191 -11.90 -7.77 -4.78
CA ALA A 191 -11.37 -6.54 -4.19
C ALA A 191 -12.44 -5.75 -3.43
N GLY A 192 -13.63 -5.58 -4.04
CA GLY A 192 -14.78 -4.89 -3.43
C GLY A 192 -15.31 -5.60 -2.18
N SER A 193 -15.37 -6.93 -2.20
CA SER A 193 -15.81 -7.75 -1.06
C SER A 193 -14.84 -7.65 0.12
N LEU A 194 -13.52 -7.78 -0.12
CA LEU A 194 -12.47 -7.61 0.90
C LEU A 194 -12.50 -6.20 1.50
N LEU A 195 -12.62 -5.17 0.66
CA LEU A 195 -12.75 -3.78 1.08
C LEU A 195 -14.00 -3.56 1.95
N PHE A 196 -15.14 -4.13 1.56
CA PHE A 196 -16.37 -4.04 2.32
C PHE A 196 -16.24 -4.72 3.70
N ALA A 197 -15.67 -5.93 3.74
CA ALA A 197 -15.45 -6.70 4.96
C ALA A 197 -14.46 -6.04 5.95
N LEU A 198 -13.43 -5.35 5.45
CA LEU A 198 -12.55 -4.52 6.27
C LEU A 198 -13.28 -3.26 6.78
N LYS A 199 -14.00 -2.55 5.91
CA LYS A 199 -14.70 -1.31 6.28
C LYS A 199 -15.79 -1.55 7.31
N SER A 200 -16.48 -2.69 7.25
CA SER A 200 -17.46 -3.11 8.26
C SER A 200 -16.84 -3.65 9.55
N ASN A 201 -15.50 -3.82 9.61
CA ASN A 201 -14.75 -4.49 10.67
C ASN A 201 -15.21 -5.95 10.91
N MET A 202 -15.80 -6.59 9.90
CA MET A 202 -16.17 -8.01 9.93
C MET A 202 -14.93 -8.90 9.90
N ILE A 203 -13.86 -8.43 9.24
CA ILE A 203 -12.53 -9.04 9.27
C ILE A 203 -11.57 -8.05 9.93
N GLN A 204 -10.77 -8.54 10.87
CA GLN A 204 -9.70 -7.78 11.53
C GLN A 204 -8.36 -8.40 11.17
N VAL A 205 -7.40 -7.57 10.74
CA VAL A 205 -6.03 -7.99 10.49
C VAL A 205 -5.31 -8.07 11.83
N THR A 206 -4.83 -9.26 12.19
CA THR A 206 -3.99 -9.47 13.38
C THR A 206 -2.51 -9.43 13.00
N ASP A 207 -1.65 -9.06 13.95
CA ASP A 207 -0.20 -9.03 13.73
C ASP A 207 0.31 -10.37 13.18
N SER A 208 -0.10 -11.49 13.80
CA SER A 208 0.26 -12.85 13.37
C SER A 208 -0.21 -13.21 11.96
N PHE A 209 -1.38 -12.72 11.52
CA PHE A 209 -1.82 -12.87 10.13
C PHE A 209 -0.92 -12.05 9.20
N SER A 210 -0.61 -10.80 9.56
CA SER A 210 0.26 -9.92 8.77
C SER A 210 1.68 -10.45 8.63
N ASP A 211 2.25 -11.07 9.68
CA ASP A 211 3.57 -11.69 9.65
C ASP A 211 3.58 -12.94 8.77
N THR A 212 2.56 -13.79 8.91
CA THR A 212 2.41 -15.02 8.11
C THR A 212 2.27 -14.69 6.62
N VAL A 213 1.40 -13.74 6.25
CA VAL A 213 1.20 -13.35 4.85
C VAL A 213 2.45 -12.69 4.27
N ARG A 214 3.16 -11.83 5.04
CA ARG A 214 4.44 -11.26 4.59
C ARG A 214 5.51 -12.33 4.35
N ALA A 215 5.62 -13.32 5.24
CA ALA A 215 6.57 -14.43 5.09
C ALA A 215 6.26 -15.30 3.86
N VAL A 216 4.99 -15.70 3.66
CA VAL A 216 4.56 -16.49 2.50
C VAL A 216 4.74 -15.70 1.19
N THR A 217 4.44 -14.40 1.21
CA THR A 217 4.66 -13.49 0.07
C THR A 217 6.14 -13.38 -0.29
N GLY A 218 7.01 -13.21 0.71
CA GLY A 218 8.46 -13.24 0.51
C GLY A 218 8.92 -14.55 -0.13
N GLY A 219 8.49 -15.70 0.39
CA GLY A 219 8.81 -17.01 -0.18
C GLY A 219 8.33 -17.19 -1.62
N PHE A 220 7.13 -16.72 -1.94
CA PHE A 220 6.58 -16.73 -3.31
C PHE A 220 7.45 -15.89 -4.25
N PHE A 221 7.76 -14.64 -3.90
CA PHE A 221 8.60 -13.77 -4.75
C PHE A 221 10.04 -14.26 -4.89
N ILE A 222 10.64 -14.84 -3.83
CA ILE A 222 11.96 -15.49 -3.92
C ILE A 222 11.92 -16.65 -4.91
N SER A 223 10.86 -17.47 -4.87
CA SER A 223 10.67 -18.58 -5.82
C SER A 223 10.58 -18.08 -7.27
N MET A 224 9.83 -16.99 -7.51
CA MET A 224 9.76 -16.36 -8.84
C MET A 224 11.13 -15.81 -9.29
N LEU A 225 11.90 -15.21 -8.38
CA LEU A 225 13.21 -14.63 -8.67
C LEU A 225 14.23 -15.72 -9.04
N VAL A 226 14.23 -16.85 -8.34
CA VAL A 226 15.06 -18.02 -8.69
C VAL A 226 14.70 -18.54 -10.09
N VAL A 227 13.42 -18.70 -10.39
CA VAL A 227 12.94 -19.15 -11.72
C VAL A 227 13.36 -18.17 -12.81
N PHE A 228 13.19 -16.86 -12.58
CA PHE A 228 13.62 -15.81 -13.50
C PHE A 228 15.14 -15.83 -13.74
N ALA A 229 15.94 -16.01 -12.68
CA ALA A 229 17.39 -16.13 -12.80
C ALA A 229 17.80 -17.37 -13.61
N LEU A 230 17.22 -18.54 -13.35
CA LEU A 230 17.47 -19.76 -14.12
C LEU A 230 17.09 -19.59 -15.60
N ALA A 231 15.94 -18.95 -15.87
CA ALA A 231 15.52 -18.65 -17.24
C ALA A 231 16.48 -17.71 -17.98
N ALA A 232 17.11 -16.75 -17.28
CA ALA A 232 18.14 -15.88 -17.85
C ALA A 232 19.43 -16.64 -18.24
N PHE A 233 19.75 -17.74 -17.55
CA PHE A 233 20.82 -18.68 -17.95
C PHE A 233 20.36 -19.74 -18.96
N GLY A 234 19.16 -19.59 -19.55
CA GLY A 234 18.60 -20.53 -20.52
C GLY A 234 17.98 -21.81 -19.92
N VAL A 235 18.02 -21.97 -18.60
CA VAL A 235 17.46 -23.14 -17.90
C VAL A 235 15.94 -22.94 -17.72
N LYS A 236 15.16 -23.60 -18.58
CA LYS A 236 13.70 -23.65 -18.45
C LYS A 236 13.32 -24.76 -17.47
N LEU A 237 12.85 -24.41 -16.28
CA LEU A 237 12.28 -25.37 -15.32
C LEU A 237 10.92 -25.90 -15.82
N PRO A 238 10.77 -27.20 -16.11
CA PRO A 238 9.47 -27.79 -16.41
C PRO A 238 8.63 -27.90 -15.13
N GLY A 239 7.31 -27.72 -15.24
CA GLY A 239 6.34 -28.14 -14.20
C GLY A 239 5.77 -27.04 -13.28
N LEU A 240 6.54 -26.02 -12.87
CA LEU A 240 5.99 -24.94 -12.02
C LEU A 240 5.17 -23.89 -12.78
N PHE A 241 5.53 -23.63 -14.04
CA PHE A 241 4.88 -22.64 -14.92
C PHE A 241 4.56 -23.21 -16.31
N SER A 242 4.74 -24.53 -16.47
CA SER A 242 4.24 -25.24 -17.64
C SER A 242 2.75 -25.52 -17.46
N ALA A 243 2.01 -25.56 -18.57
CA ALA A 243 0.64 -26.05 -18.61
C ALA A 243 0.46 -27.35 -17.79
N GLY A 244 -0.58 -27.40 -16.96
CA GLY A 244 -0.96 -28.56 -16.18
C GLY A 244 -1.55 -28.22 -14.79
N PRO A 245 -2.00 -29.24 -14.02
CA PRO A 245 -2.70 -29.03 -12.74
C PRO A 245 -1.88 -28.27 -11.68
N ILE A 246 -0.55 -28.41 -11.68
CA ILE A 246 0.34 -27.73 -10.74
C ILE A 246 0.31 -26.21 -10.97
N ALA A 247 0.33 -25.75 -12.22
CA ALA A 247 0.24 -24.33 -12.55
C ALA A 247 -1.11 -23.72 -12.10
N MET A 248 -2.19 -24.50 -12.13
CA MET A 248 -3.51 -24.07 -11.64
C MET A 248 -3.49 -23.85 -10.12
N VAL A 249 -2.90 -24.76 -9.37
CA VAL A 249 -2.72 -24.60 -7.91
C VAL A 249 -1.83 -23.39 -7.61
N VAL A 250 -0.72 -23.21 -8.33
CA VAL A 250 0.16 -22.03 -8.18
C VAL A 250 -0.58 -20.73 -8.49
N SER A 251 -1.41 -20.70 -9.53
CA SER A 251 -2.19 -19.52 -9.93
C SER A 251 -3.31 -19.21 -8.93
N LEU A 252 -3.94 -20.24 -8.36
CA LEU A 252 -4.96 -20.11 -7.30
C LEU A 252 -4.34 -19.59 -6.00
N VAL A 253 -3.20 -20.14 -5.58
CA VAL A 253 -2.44 -19.65 -4.42
C VAL A 253 -1.97 -18.21 -4.65
N SER A 254 -1.47 -17.88 -5.85
CA SER A 254 -1.08 -16.52 -6.23
C SER A 254 -2.26 -15.53 -6.14
N ALA A 255 -3.43 -15.91 -6.63
CA ALA A 255 -4.64 -15.08 -6.52
C ALA A 255 -5.09 -14.87 -5.07
N GLY A 256 -5.10 -15.94 -4.26
CA GLY A 256 -5.40 -15.86 -2.82
C GLY A 256 -4.38 -15.04 -2.03
N LEU A 257 -3.11 -15.14 -2.39
CA LEU A 257 -2.01 -14.38 -1.77
C LEU A 257 -2.07 -12.89 -2.17
N ALA A 258 -2.41 -12.58 -3.41
CA ALA A 258 -2.67 -11.20 -3.83
C ALA A 258 -3.90 -10.61 -3.09
N ALA A 259 -4.98 -11.39 -2.93
CA ALA A 259 -6.13 -11.00 -2.11
C ALA A 259 -5.78 -10.77 -0.62
N ALA A 260 -4.91 -11.60 -0.04
CA ALA A 260 -4.42 -11.43 1.33
C ALA A 260 -3.52 -10.18 1.48
N ASN A 261 -2.63 -9.92 0.52
CA ASN A 261 -1.83 -8.68 0.50
C ASN A 261 -2.72 -7.45 0.32
N LEU A 262 -3.80 -7.54 -0.46
CA LEU A 262 -4.73 -6.43 -0.63
C LEU A 262 -5.43 -6.06 0.69
N LEU A 263 -5.73 -7.07 1.51
CA LEU A 263 -6.23 -6.88 2.87
C LEU A 263 -5.22 -6.10 3.75
N LEU A 264 -3.93 -6.47 3.68
CA LEU A 264 -2.86 -5.79 4.40
C LEU A 264 -2.60 -4.37 3.89
N ASP A 265 -2.63 -4.13 2.57
CA ASP A 265 -2.46 -2.80 1.96
C ASP A 265 -3.49 -1.81 2.52
N PHE A 266 -4.76 -2.23 2.59
CA PHE A 266 -5.85 -1.38 3.09
C PHE A 266 -5.83 -1.21 4.61
N ASP A 267 -5.47 -2.24 5.37
CA ASP A 267 -5.34 -2.12 6.82
C ASP A 267 -4.15 -1.23 7.20
N PHE A 268 -3.00 -1.40 6.56
CA PHE A 268 -1.84 -0.52 6.74
C PHE A 268 -2.16 0.93 6.34
N ALA A 269 -2.90 1.16 5.24
CA ALA A 269 -3.36 2.49 4.86
C ALA A 269 -4.32 3.12 5.89
N ARG A 270 -5.17 2.30 6.53
CA ARG A 270 -6.07 2.73 7.61
C ARG A 270 -5.28 3.10 8.87
N GLN A 271 -4.36 2.23 9.32
CA GLN A 271 -3.51 2.49 10.48
C GLN A 271 -2.68 3.77 10.30
N ALA A 272 -1.97 3.91 9.17
CA ALA A 272 -1.15 5.06 8.85
C ALA A 272 -1.93 6.39 8.81
N ALA A 273 -3.19 6.37 8.37
CA ALA A 273 -4.06 7.55 8.39
C ALA A 273 -4.51 7.94 9.81
N TYR A 274 -4.69 6.97 10.72
CA TYR A 274 -4.99 7.25 12.13
C TYR A 274 -3.78 7.75 12.93
N SER A 275 -2.57 7.28 12.62
CA SER A 275 -1.35 7.71 13.33
C SER A 275 -1.01 9.20 13.15
N LYS A 276 -1.52 9.85 12.09
CA LYS A 276 -1.29 11.27 11.73
C LYS A 276 0.19 11.69 11.61
N SER A 277 1.12 10.75 11.63
CA SER A 277 2.57 10.95 11.48
C SER A 277 3.04 10.82 10.02
N VAL A 278 2.19 10.27 9.14
CA VAL A 278 2.54 9.90 7.77
C VAL A 278 2.20 11.05 6.80
N PRO A 279 3.15 11.60 6.01
CA PRO A 279 2.89 12.74 5.13
C PRO A 279 1.90 12.46 3.99
N ARG A 280 1.06 13.45 3.63
CA ARG A 280 0.10 13.39 2.51
C ARG A 280 0.68 12.91 1.18
N LYS A 281 1.97 13.15 0.91
CA LYS A 281 2.65 12.67 -0.31
C LYS A 281 2.64 11.14 -0.44
N LEU A 282 2.65 10.42 0.68
CA LEU A 282 2.60 8.95 0.66
C LEU A 282 1.23 8.38 0.29
N GLU A 283 0.15 9.17 0.26
CA GLU A 283 -1.15 8.73 -0.28
C GLU A 283 -1.01 8.19 -1.73
N TRP A 284 -0.08 8.73 -2.52
CA TRP A 284 0.25 8.22 -3.85
C TRP A 284 1.03 6.90 -3.82
N TYR A 285 1.93 6.72 -2.85
CA TYR A 285 2.68 5.47 -2.68
C TYR A 285 1.77 4.33 -2.25
N PHE A 286 0.88 4.57 -1.28
CA PHE A 286 -0.17 3.62 -0.89
C PHE A 286 -1.07 3.26 -2.07
N ALA A 287 -1.58 4.26 -2.81
CA ALA A 287 -2.42 4.04 -3.98
C ALA A 287 -1.72 3.22 -5.07
N GLN A 288 -0.42 3.44 -5.26
CA GLN A 288 0.41 2.69 -6.20
C GLN A 288 0.68 1.25 -5.73
N SER A 289 0.93 1.03 -4.43
CA SER A 289 1.07 -0.32 -3.85
C SER A 289 -0.21 -1.14 -4.03
N THR A 290 -1.36 -0.57 -3.66
CA THR A 290 -2.67 -1.20 -3.88
C THR A 290 -2.90 -1.55 -5.35
N LEU A 291 -2.47 -0.69 -6.29
CA LEU A 291 -2.55 -0.98 -7.72
C LEU A 291 -1.63 -2.14 -8.14
N PHE A 292 -0.41 -2.25 -7.60
CA PHE A 292 0.48 -3.39 -7.85
C PHE A 292 -0.21 -4.71 -7.45
N THR A 293 -0.81 -4.73 -6.27
CA THR A 293 -1.52 -5.89 -5.72
C THR A 293 -2.78 -6.22 -6.53
N LEU A 294 -3.57 -5.22 -6.96
CA LEU A 294 -4.73 -5.42 -7.84
C LEU A 294 -4.32 -6.02 -9.18
N VAL A 295 -3.23 -5.53 -9.78
CA VAL A 295 -2.70 -6.02 -11.06
C VAL A 295 -2.18 -7.45 -10.91
N TRP A 296 -1.49 -7.76 -9.82
CA TRP A 296 -1.05 -9.12 -9.52
C TRP A 296 -2.24 -10.08 -9.36
N MET A 297 -3.29 -9.67 -8.65
CA MET A 297 -4.53 -10.43 -8.51
C MET A 297 -5.21 -10.66 -9.87
N PHE A 298 -5.38 -9.62 -10.68
CA PHE A 298 -5.93 -9.72 -12.04
C PHE A 298 -5.15 -10.71 -12.91
N THR A 299 -3.82 -10.60 -12.96
CA THR A 299 -3.01 -11.52 -13.77
C THR A 299 -3.06 -12.95 -13.24
N SER A 300 -3.17 -13.15 -11.92
CA SER A 300 -3.28 -14.50 -11.34
C SER A 300 -4.63 -15.14 -11.68
N ILE A 301 -5.73 -14.38 -11.58
CA ILE A 301 -7.07 -14.85 -11.95
C ILE A 301 -7.16 -15.10 -13.46
N LEU A 302 -6.61 -14.22 -14.30
CA LEU A 302 -6.56 -14.40 -15.75
C LEU A 302 -5.81 -15.69 -16.11
N SER A 303 -4.62 -15.92 -15.54
CA SER A 303 -3.86 -17.15 -15.74
C SER A 303 -4.61 -18.40 -15.29
N LEU A 304 -5.28 -18.34 -14.13
CA LEU A 304 -6.11 -19.44 -13.63
C LEU A 304 -7.25 -19.78 -14.60
N LEU A 305 -7.98 -18.77 -15.09
CA LEU A 305 -9.09 -19.00 -16.03
C LEU A 305 -8.59 -19.51 -17.39
N MET A 306 -7.46 -19.02 -17.90
CA MET A 306 -6.85 -19.56 -19.12
C MET A 306 -6.47 -21.04 -18.98
N GLN A 307 -5.94 -21.44 -17.81
CA GLN A 307 -5.60 -22.84 -17.53
C GLN A 307 -6.86 -23.71 -17.36
N LEU A 308 -7.91 -23.18 -16.73
CA LEU A 308 -9.20 -23.86 -16.57
C LEU A 308 -9.94 -24.03 -17.91
N ALA A 309 -9.75 -23.12 -18.86
CA ALA A 309 -10.30 -23.18 -20.22
C ALA A 309 -9.62 -24.23 -21.13
N GLY A 310 -8.82 -25.15 -20.59
CA GLY A 310 -8.22 -26.27 -21.33
C GLY A 310 -6.93 -25.93 -22.10
N ILE A 311 -6.50 -24.65 -22.14
CA ILE A 311 -5.24 -24.23 -22.80
C ILE A 311 -4.00 -24.82 -22.09
N GLY A 312 -4.17 -25.46 -20.93
CA GLY A 312 -3.16 -26.28 -20.27
C GLY A 312 -3.55 -27.74 -20.00
N GLY A 313 -4.55 -28.28 -20.71
CA GLY A 313 -5.16 -29.58 -20.39
C GLY A 313 -5.82 -30.27 -21.59
N SER A 314 -5.08 -30.46 -22.69
CA SER A 314 -5.43 -31.39 -23.76
C SER A 314 -4.38 -32.51 -23.84
N SER A 315 -4.58 -33.54 -23.03
CA SER A 315 -3.87 -34.82 -23.14
C SER A 315 -4.84 -35.96 -22.85
N ASP A 316 -5.91 -36.00 -23.66
CA ASP A 316 -6.74 -37.15 -24.02
C ASP A 316 -6.99 -37.07 -25.54
#